data_AF-A0A2K0XMK0-F1
#
_entry.id   AF-A0A2K0XMK0-F1
#
_cell.length_a   1.000
_cell.length_b   1.000
_cell.length_c   1.000
_cell.angle_alpha   90.00
_cell.angle_beta   90.00
_cell.angle_gamma   90.00
#
_symmetry.space_group_name_H-M   'P 1'
#
loop_
_entity.id
_entity.type
_entity.pdbx_description
1 polymer ?
#
loop_
_entity_poly.entity_id
_entity_poly.type
_entity_poly.pdbx_seq_one_letter_code
_entity_poly.pdbx_strand_id
1 'polypeptide(L)'
;MAQLKAIAARELSVSTTIEDTRATNTGSMATLQQLSDLTVIGNRHAGFVVLANDDAIEAVVGVSNKPYTNDTNINPAFQWYLRAANAAIASRIASGHGYSGAIAPSAPLPDHVEPLIKTRWQQEAPFNNDVQKDDKGKPYLVGCVAITMTQIMRYYKYPAEGKGSNSYTMNGETLSADFSATPYQWDKMLPIYEKGKYTDEEAKAVSELMRQVGISVNMDYKPGFSSSYTMSAQNALINYFGYNPNMNRYTRNYYSEQEWMDMVYKELSEQRPIYYSGNDSKWENGHAFVIDGYNAEGKVHVNWGWGGYQDGFFDIGILTPARSNYSYYQDMIVGIQPEQQGAWMSHLNLYYGTHLTIEKFSKRAISMGEAKVWNVSSTPVNGTLALVIEGNGQQRNLKTTNYQAEDSYWNSISWQRIIIPADLPDGDYQVYLRFKDDRDANWQVVRSEYGKPNSVVINIANGTFTVKGNRTNYDWVTAIEAPTVSDAEASISVYDLQGHKLLQLPAAAFSISQLPTHGIFIIKQGTKTTKVVR
;
A
#
# COMPACT_ATOMS: atom_id res chain seq x y z
N MET A 1 -11.99 -28.65 -6.07
CA MET A 1 -12.50 -28.10 -7.37
C MET A 1 -14.01 -27.89 -7.43
N ALA A 2 -14.86 -28.90 -7.17
CA ALA A 2 -16.33 -28.69 -7.24
C ALA A 2 -16.82 -27.58 -6.29
N GLN A 3 -16.31 -27.57 -5.06
CA GLN A 3 -16.56 -26.52 -4.06
C GLN A 3 -16.09 -25.13 -4.53
N LEU A 4 -14.88 -25.02 -5.06
CA LEU A 4 -14.36 -23.75 -5.61
C LEU A 4 -15.24 -23.19 -6.74
N LYS A 5 -15.71 -24.06 -7.65
CA LYS A 5 -16.67 -23.66 -8.68
C LYS A 5 -17.99 -23.16 -8.08
N ALA A 6 -18.52 -23.84 -7.06
CA ALA A 6 -19.75 -23.41 -6.40
C ALA A 6 -19.61 -22.03 -5.73
N ILE A 7 -18.48 -21.77 -5.06
CA ILE A 7 -18.15 -20.46 -4.48
C ILE A 7 -18.09 -19.40 -5.60
N ALA A 8 -17.34 -19.65 -6.67
CA ALA A 8 -17.23 -18.71 -7.79
C ALA A 8 -18.58 -18.34 -8.42
N ALA A 9 -19.48 -19.32 -8.61
CA ALA A 9 -20.83 -19.07 -9.12
C ALA A 9 -21.62 -18.13 -8.20
N ARG A 10 -21.53 -18.35 -6.89
CA ARG A 10 -22.23 -17.54 -5.90
C ARG A 10 -21.72 -16.11 -5.92
N GLU A 11 -20.41 -15.90 -5.84
CA GLU A 11 -19.83 -14.55 -5.81
C GLU A 11 -20.17 -13.74 -7.08
N LEU A 12 -20.10 -14.36 -8.26
CA LEU A 12 -20.43 -13.69 -9.52
C LEU A 12 -21.94 -13.43 -9.67
N SER A 13 -22.81 -14.17 -9.00
CA SER A 13 -24.26 -13.92 -8.97
C SER A 13 -24.65 -12.75 -8.06
N VAL A 14 -23.86 -12.48 -7.02
CA VAL A 14 -24.09 -11.38 -6.08
C VAL A 14 -23.49 -10.07 -6.61
N SER A 15 -22.38 -10.15 -7.35
CA SER A 15 -21.66 -8.99 -7.87
C SER A 15 -22.30 -8.29 -9.10
N THR A 16 -23.41 -8.79 -9.65
CA THR A 16 -24.08 -8.15 -10.80
C THR A 16 -25.01 -7.03 -10.35
N THR A 17 -24.70 -5.79 -10.74
CA THR A 17 -25.61 -4.64 -10.60
C THR A 17 -26.73 -4.70 -11.64
N ILE A 18 -27.87 -4.05 -11.34
CA ILE A 18 -29.13 -4.08 -12.10
C ILE A 18 -28.97 -3.61 -13.58
N GLU A 19 -27.91 -2.88 -13.92
CA GLU A 19 -27.65 -2.39 -15.28
C GLU A 19 -27.04 -3.44 -16.24
N ASP A 20 -26.48 -4.55 -15.75
CA ASP A 20 -25.87 -5.62 -16.57
C ASP A 20 -26.80 -6.84 -16.77
N THR A 21 -28.09 -6.59 -17.02
CA THR A 21 -29.11 -7.63 -17.30
C THR A 21 -29.03 -8.24 -18.70
N ARG A 22 -27.82 -8.42 -19.25
CA ARG A 22 -27.60 -9.29 -20.43
C ARG A 22 -26.77 -10.50 -20.05
N ALA A 23 -27.50 -11.52 -19.61
CA ALA A 23 -27.13 -12.93 -19.54
C ALA A 23 -25.98 -13.29 -18.58
N THR A 24 -26.30 -13.41 -17.28
CA THR A 24 -25.59 -14.31 -16.36
C THR A 24 -25.80 -15.76 -16.79
N ASN A 25 -25.10 -16.14 -17.86
CA ASN A 25 -25.01 -17.53 -18.28
C ASN A 25 -24.02 -18.22 -17.33
N THR A 26 -24.52 -18.63 -16.15
CA THR A 26 -23.82 -19.48 -15.18
C THR A 26 -23.40 -20.83 -15.79
N GLY A 27 -23.81 -21.13 -17.03
CA GLY A 27 -23.53 -22.36 -17.77
C GLY A 27 -22.11 -22.55 -18.31
N SER A 28 -21.17 -21.60 -18.20
CA SER A 28 -19.80 -21.78 -18.75
C SER A 28 -18.66 -21.27 -17.86
N MET A 29 -18.71 -21.53 -16.55
CA MET A 29 -17.54 -21.28 -15.70
C MET A 29 -16.41 -22.27 -16.00
N ALA A 30 -15.22 -21.72 -16.26
CA ALA A 30 -14.00 -22.48 -16.50
C ALA A 30 -12.91 -22.10 -15.48
N THR A 31 -11.96 -23.00 -15.26
CA THR A 31 -10.69 -22.64 -14.64
C THR A 31 -9.91 -21.81 -15.66
N LEU A 32 -9.70 -20.54 -15.37
CA LEU A 32 -8.99 -19.60 -16.24
C LEU A 32 -7.48 -19.65 -15.99
N GLN A 33 -7.07 -19.91 -14.75
CA GLN A 33 -5.68 -20.11 -14.35
C GLN A 33 -5.61 -20.90 -13.04
N GLN A 34 -4.57 -21.71 -12.86
CA GLN A 34 -4.35 -22.47 -11.64
C GLN A 34 -2.89 -22.31 -11.19
N LEU A 35 -2.69 -21.95 -9.92
CA LEU A 35 -1.42 -21.92 -9.21
C LEU A 35 -1.46 -22.98 -8.09
N SER A 36 -0.39 -23.09 -7.28
CA SER A 36 -0.34 -24.05 -6.17
C SER A 36 -1.41 -23.76 -5.12
N ASP A 37 -1.50 -22.51 -4.69
CA ASP A 37 -2.31 -22.07 -3.55
C ASP A 37 -3.49 -21.18 -3.95
N LEU A 38 -3.56 -20.81 -5.24
CA LEU A 38 -4.65 -20.03 -5.82
C LEU A 38 -5.23 -20.68 -7.09
N THR A 39 -6.53 -20.51 -7.32
CA THR A 39 -7.21 -20.87 -8.57
C THR A 39 -8.10 -19.73 -9.04
N VAL A 40 -8.03 -19.37 -10.32
CA VAL A 40 -8.92 -18.38 -10.94
C VAL A 40 -10.03 -19.11 -11.68
N ILE A 41 -11.28 -18.88 -11.30
CA ILE A 41 -12.46 -19.51 -11.90
C ILE A 41 -13.44 -18.43 -12.37
N GLY A 42 -13.96 -18.56 -13.58
CA GLY A 42 -14.93 -17.60 -14.10
C GLY A 42 -15.34 -17.83 -15.54
N ASN A 43 -16.01 -16.84 -16.11
CA ASN A 43 -16.27 -16.72 -17.53
C ASN A 43 -15.33 -15.65 -18.09
N ARG A 44 -14.51 -16.03 -19.07
CA ARG A 44 -13.50 -15.16 -19.70
C ARG A 44 -14.05 -13.81 -20.17
N HIS A 45 -15.33 -13.71 -20.52
CA HIS A 45 -15.93 -12.49 -21.03
C HIS A 45 -16.77 -11.70 -20.00
N ALA A 46 -17.15 -12.32 -18.88
CA ALA A 46 -18.11 -11.73 -17.94
C ALA A 46 -17.54 -11.44 -16.55
N GLY A 47 -16.52 -12.19 -16.12
CA GLY A 47 -15.95 -12.01 -14.78
C GLY A 47 -15.37 -13.29 -14.21
N PHE A 48 -14.64 -13.14 -13.12
CA PHE A 48 -13.92 -14.23 -12.46
C PHE A 48 -13.73 -13.96 -10.97
N VAL A 49 -13.38 -15.03 -10.27
CA VAL A 49 -13.06 -15.05 -8.84
C VAL A 49 -11.68 -15.68 -8.67
N VAL A 50 -10.84 -15.06 -7.84
CA VAL A 50 -9.55 -15.58 -7.39
C VAL A 50 -9.78 -16.27 -6.05
N LEU A 51 -9.54 -17.58 -6.00
CA LEU A 51 -9.85 -18.42 -4.85
C LEU A 51 -8.60 -19.04 -4.23
N ALA A 52 -8.53 -19.09 -2.90
CA ALA A 52 -7.54 -19.88 -2.19
C ALA A 52 -7.82 -21.38 -2.29
N ASN A 53 -6.76 -22.19 -2.32
CA ASN A 53 -6.84 -23.66 -2.42
C ASN A 53 -6.74 -24.38 -1.07
N ASP A 54 -6.64 -23.65 0.06
CA ASP A 54 -6.45 -24.18 1.41
C ASP A 54 -7.47 -23.58 2.38
N ASP A 55 -8.10 -24.43 3.22
CA ASP A 55 -9.15 -24.04 4.16
C ASP A 55 -8.64 -23.16 5.33
N ALA A 56 -7.32 -23.07 5.53
CA ALA A 56 -6.74 -22.15 6.50
C ALA A 56 -6.82 -20.69 6.04
N ILE A 57 -7.19 -20.44 4.78
CA ILE A 57 -7.23 -19.12 4.14
C ILE A 57 -8.65 -18.82 3.67
N GLU A 58 -9.09 -17.57 3.86
CA GLU A 58 -10.36 -17.09 3.32
C GLU A 58 -10.46 -17.39 1.83
N ALA A 59 -11.56 -18.04 1.46
CA ALA A 59 -11.69 -18.63 0.14
C ALA A 59 -11.64 -17.58 -0.96
N VAL A 60 -12.27 -16.40 -0.77
CA VAL A 60 -12.39 -15.37 -1.81
C VAL A 60 -11.31 -14.30 -1.63
N VAL A 61 -10.26 -14.39 -2.43
CA VAL A 61 -9.10 -13.47 -2.43
C VAL A 61 -9.33 -12.28 -3.38
N GLY A 62 -10.21 -12.43 -4.37
CA GLY A 62 -10.60 -11.30 -5.23
C GLY A 62 -11.72 -11.64 -6.20
N VAL A 63 -12.43 -10.62 -6.67
CA VAL A 63 -13.57 -10.73 -7.59
C VAL A 63 -13.46 -9.63 -8.65
N SER A 64 -13.70 -9.99 -9.90
CA SER A 64 -13.79 -9.04 -11.01
C SER A 64 -15.01 -9.35 -11.86
N ASN A 65 -15.77 -8.32 -12.21
CA ASN A 65 -16.84 -8.36 -13.22
C ASN A 65 -16.34 -7.91 -14.60
N LYS A 66 -15.03 -8.01 -14.85
CA LYS A 66 -14.39 -7.60 -16.09
C LYS A 66 -13.86 -8.81 -16.86
N PRO A 67 -13.70 -8.68 -18.20
CA PRO A 67 -13.13 -9.75 -19.00
C PRO A 67 -11.73 -10.15 -18.53
N TYR A 68 -11.42 -11.43 -18.68
CA TYR A 68 -10.12 -12.02 -18.38
C TYR A 68 -9.27 -12.10 -19.66
N THR A 69 -8.02 -11.65 -19.57
CA THR A 69 -7.08 -11.62 -20.71
C THR A 69 -6.76 -13.01 -21.27
N ASN A 70 -6.51 -13.10 -22.59
CA ASN A 70 -6.03 -14.32 -23.24
C ASN A 70 -4.49 -14.40 -23.23
N ASP A 71 -3.97 -15.54 -23.68
CA ASP A 71 -2.52 -15.84 -23.65
C ASP A 71 -1.69 -14.89 -24.52
N THR A 72 -2.33 -14.16 -25.45
CA THR A 72 -1.67 -13.18 -26.33
C THR A 72 -1.80 -11.74 -25.84
N ASN A 73 -2.57 -11.46 -24.78
CA ASN A 73 -2.76 -10.13 -24.20
C ASN A 73 -2.71 -10.18 -22.67
N ILE A 74 -1.69 -10.83 -22.11
CA ILE A 74 -1.55 -11.02 -20.67
C ILE A 74 -1.42 -9.67 -19.97
N ASN A 75 -2.26 -9.42 -18.95
CA ASN A 75 -2.08 -8.28 -18.04
C ASN A 75 -0.96 -8.58 -17.03
N PRO A 76 0.21 -7.93 -17.16
CA PRO A 76 1.36 -8.30 -16.36
C PRO A 76 1.23 -7.90 -14.88
N ALA A 77 0.52 -6.81 -14.58
CA ALA A 77 0.30 -6.34 -13.20
C ALA A 77 -0.63 -7.28 -12.42
N PHE A 78 -1.72 -7.72 -13.04
CA PHE A 78 -2.59 -8.73 -12.43
C PHE A 78 -1.87 -10.07 -12.23
N GLN A 79 -1.01 -10.47 -13.17
CA GLN A 79 -0.19 -11.68 -13.00
C GLN A 79 0.82 -11.56 -11.86
N TRP A 80 1.39 -10.37 -11.63
CA TRP A 80 2.20 -10.12 -10.44
C TRP A 80 1.39 -10.28 -9.16
N TYR A 81 0.18 -9.73 -9.10
CA TYR A 81 -0.69 -9.88 -7.93
C TYR A 81 -0.95 -11.37 -7.62
N LEU A 82 -1.29 -12.17 -8.63
CA LEU A 82 -1.49 -13.62 -8.43
C LEU A 82 -0.25 -14.32 -7.89
N ARG A 83 0.95 -14.01 -8.42
CA ARG A 83 2.21 -14.59 -7.92
C ARG A 83 2.52 -14.14 -6.48
N ALA A 84 2.30 -12.86 -6.18
CA ALA A 84 2.51 -12.29 -4.84
C ALA A 84 1.55 -12.89 -3.80
N ALA A 85 0.25 -12.95 -4.10
CA ALA A 85 -0.74 -13.55 -3.24
C ALA A 85 -0.49 -15.05 -3.03
N ASN A 86 -0.20 -15.81 -4.09
CA ASN A 86 0.13 -17.23 -3.99
C ASN A 86 1.35 -17.47 -3.09
N ALA A 87 2.42 -16.69 -3.27
CA ALA A 87 3.62 -16.82 -2.44
C ALA A 87 3.40 -16.40 -0.99
N ALA A 88 2.59 -15.37 -0.73
CA ALA A 88 2.25 -14.95 0.62
C ALA A 88 1.40 -16.01 1.35
N ILE A 89 0.41 -16.60 0.66
CA ILE A 89 -0.39 -17.71 1.17
C ILE A 89 0.50 -18.91 1.52
N ALA A 90 1.36 -19.34 0.60
CA ALA A 90 2.27 -20.46 0.84
C ALA A 90 3.13 -20.23 2.09
N SER A 91 3.64 -19.00 2.28
CA SER A 91 4.42 -18.63 3.46
C SER A 91 3.62 -18.68 4.76
N ARG A 92 2.34 -18.25 4.74
CA ARG A 92 1.43 -18.29 5.89
C ARG A 92 1.12 -19.73 6.30
N ILE A 93 0.75 -20.57 5.34
CA ILE A 93 0.47 -22.00 5.54
C ILE A 93 1.71 -22.72 6.11
N ALA A 94 2.88 -22.51 5.49
CA ALA A 94 4.13 -23.11 5.96
C ALA A 94 4.51 -22.69 7.40
N SER A 95 4.05 -21.51 7.83
CA SER A 95 4.27 -21.01 9.20
C SER A 95 3.15 -21.39 10.16
N GLY A 96 2.14 -22.16 9.75
CA GLY A 96 1.00 -22.56 10.58
C GLY A 96 0.03 -21.41 10.91
N HIS A 97 0.05 -20.32 10.14
CA HIS A 97 -0.82 -19.16 10.34
C HIS A 97 -1.94 -19.15 9.30
N GLY A 98 -3.19 -19.21 9.77
CA GLY A 98 -4.36 -18.99 8.91
C GLY A 98 -4.57 -17.51 8.57
N TYR A 99 -5.56 -17.24 7.72
CA TYR A 99 -5.97 -15.90 7.34
C TYR A 99 -7.48 -15.87 7.09
N SER A 100 -8.24 -15.32 8.04
CA SER A 100 -9.71 -15.42 8.04
C SER A 100 -10.41 -14.40 7.15
N GLY A 101 -9.67 -13.58 6.40
CA GLY A 101 -10.21 -12.61 5.45
C GLY A 101 -9.50 -11.27 5.50
N ALA A 102 -9.86 -10.42 4.54
CA ALA A 102 -9.36 -9.06 4.44
C ALA A 102 -9.72 -8.23 5.69
N ILE A 103 -8.84 -7.29 6.03
CA ILE A 103 -9.06 -6.33 7.12
C ILE A 103 -10.17 -5.39 6.71
N ALA A 104 -11.34 -5.44 7.34
CA ALA A 104 -12.43 -4.51 7.05
C ALA A 104 -12.09 -3.07 7.52
N PRO A 105 -12.58 -2.03 6.81
CA PRO A 105 -12.52 -0.66 7.29
C PRO A 105 -13.26 -0.52 8.62
N SER A 106 -12.79 0.37 9.49
CA SER A 106 -13.39 0.62 10.80
C SER A 106 -13.87 2.06 10.94
N ALA A 107 -14.92 2.26 11.75
CA ALA A 107 -15.45 3.60 12.04
C ALA A 107 -14.33 4.49 12.64
N PRO A 108 -14.25 5.78 12.28
CA PRO A 108 -15.29 6.58 11.60
C PRO A 108 -15.23 6.55 10.05
N LEU A 109 -14.40 5.72 9.44
CA LEU A 109 -14.33 5.64 7.98
C LEU A 109 -15.62 5.04 7.39
N PRO A 110 -16.02 5.42 6.17
CA PRO A 110 -17.06 4.73 5.42
C PRO A 110 -16.73 3.23 5.31
N ASP A 111 -17.77 2.39 5.25
CA ASP A 111 -17.61 0.95 5.02
C ASP A 111 -17.24 0.64 3.56
N HIS A 112 -17.50 1.54 2.61
CA HIS A 112 -17.08 1.40 1.22
C HIS A 112 -16.77 2.75 0.56
N VAL A 113 -15.95 2.70 -0.49
CA VAL A 113 -15.71 3.79 -1.44
C VAL A 113 -15.77 3.20 -2.84
N GLU A 114 -16.71 3.70 -3.65
CA GLU A 114 -16.83 3.32 -5.05
C GLU A 114 -15.57 3.66 -5.85
N PRO A 115 -15.22 2.91 -6.91
CA PRO A 115 -14.07 3.19 -7.76
C PRO A 115 -14.05 4.63 -8.26
N LEU A 116 -13.07 5.41 -7.82
CA LEU A 116 -12.94 6.84 -8.10
C LEU A 116 -12.55 7.09 -9.57
N ILE A 117 -11.70 6.24 -10.14
CA ILE A 117 -11.18 6.39 -11.50
C ILE A 117 -12.15 5.77 -12.51
N LYS A 118 -12.53 6.58 -13.50
CA LYS A 118 -13.41 6.16 -14.60
C LYS A 118 -12.66 5.82 -15.89
N THR A 119 -11.37 6.11 -15.95
CA THR A 119 -10.56 5.80 -17.13
C THR A 119 -10.34 4.29 -17.25
N ARG A 120 -10.37 3.80 -18.48
CA ARG A 120 -9.95 2.43 -18.83
C ARG A 120 -8.76 2.53 -19.80
N TRP A 121 -7.72 3.21 -19.35
CA TRP A 121 -6.55 3.46 -20.19
C TRP A 121 -5.65 2.23 -20.24
N GLN A 122 -4.85 2.13 -21.30
CA GLN A 122 -3.94 1.00 -21.55
C GLN A 122 -2.60 1.50 -22.11
N GLN A 123 -1.67 0.58 -22.34
CA GLN A 123 -0.30 0.93 -22.73
C GLN A 123 -0.02 0.90 -24.24
N GLU A 124 -0.95 0.40 -25.04
CA GLU A 124 -0.86 0.37 -26.51
C GLU A 124 -1.61 1.54 -27.16
N ALA A 125 -1.82 1.50 -28.47
CA ALA A 125 -2.46 2.59 -29.20
C ALA A 125 -3.87 2.92 -28.66
N PRO A 126 -4.26 4.21 -28.64
CA PRO A 126 -3.48 5.36 -29.11
C PRO A 126 -2.46 5.91 -28.11
N PHE A 127 -2.44 5.41 -26.87
CA PHE A 127 -1.65 5.97 -25.76
C PHE A 127 -0.14 6.02 -26.05
N ASN A 128 0.40 5.06 -26.80
CA ASN A 128 1.81 5.00 -27.14
C ASN A 128 2.17 5.59 -28.52
N ASN A 129 1.27 6.34 -29.18
CA ASN A 129 1.55 6.85 -30.53
C ASN A 129 2.80 7.77 -30.61
N ASP A 130 3.08 8.50 -29.53
CA ASP A 130 4.15 9.49 -29.44
C ASP A 130 5.37 9.02 -28.59
N VAL A 131 5.37 7.77 -28.10
CA VAL A 131 6.56 7.24 -27.40
C VAL A 131 7.58 6.68 -28.38
N GLN A 132 8.76 6.31 -27.88
CA GLN A 132 9.80 5.70 -28.70
C GLN A 132 9.33 4.44 -29.44
N LYS A 133 9.98 4.17 -30.57
CA LYS A 133 9.68 3.07 -31.48
C LYS A 133 10.90 2.18 -31.64
N ASP A 134 10.66 0.91 -31.96
CA ASP A 134 11.73 0.00 -32.38
C ASP A 134 12.26 0.33 -33.79
N ASP A 135 13.27 -0.43 -34.22
CA ASP A 135 13.91 -0.31 -35.54
C ASP A 135 12.95 -0.56 -36.72
N LYS A 136 11.79 -1.17 -36.46
CA LYS A 136 10.72 -1.45 -37.43
C LYS A 136 9.60 -0.41 -37.37
N GLY A 137 9.74 0.62 -36.54
CA GLY A 137 8.75 1.69 -36.37
C GLY A 137 7.54 1.29 -35.50
N LYS A 138 7.58 0.16 -34.80
CA LYS A 138 6.54 -0.23 -33.84
C LYS A 138 6.76 0.53 -32.53
N PRO A 139 5.75 1.25 -32.00
CA PRO A 139 5.88 1.92 -30.70
C PRO A 139 6.07 0.92 -29.55
N TYR A 140 6.93 1.30 -28.61
CA TYR A 140 7.02 0.62 -27.31
C TYR A 140 5.75 0.84 -26.49
N LEU A 141 5.61 0.11 -25.38
CA LEU A 141 4.52 0.36 -24.44
C LEU A 141 4.77 1.69 -23.71
N VAL A 142 3.71 2.39 -23.27
CA VAL A 142 3.89 3.64 -22.49
C VAL A 142 4.62 3.41 -21.16
N GLY A 143 4.50 2.22 -20.58
CA GLY A 143 5.05 1.86 -19.27
C GLY A 143 4.04 1.93 -18.13
N CYS A 144 4.11 0.98 -17.20
CA CYS A 144 3.15 0.85 -16.09
C CYS A 144 3.17 2.07 -15.15
N VAL A 145 4.34 2.70 -14.97
CA VAL A 145 4.47 3.92 -14.15
C VAL A 145 3.70 5.09 -14.78
N ALA A 146 3.88 5.31 -16.09
CA ALA A 146 3.24 6.41 -16.79
C ALA A 146 1.71 6.23 -16.87
N ILE A 147 1.22 5.02 -17.19
CA ILE A 147 -0.22 4.76 -17.23
C ILE A 147 -0.87 4.95 -15.85
N THR A 148 -0.18 4.56 -14.76
CA THR A 148 -0.67 4.75 -13.39
C THR A 148 -0.76 6.22 -13.02
N MET A 149 0.32 6.98 -13.25
CA MET A 149 0.35 8.43 -12.99
C MET A 149 -0.74 9.16 -13.79
N THR A 150 -0.82 8.92 -15.10
CA THR A 150 -1.71 9.66 -15.99
C THR A 150 -3.19 9.39 -15.71
N GLN A 151 -3.57 8.19 -15.29
CA GLN A 151 -4.94 7.91 -14.85
C GLN A 151 -5.32 8.73 -13.60
N ILE A 152 -4.41 8.84 -12.61
CA ILE A 152 -4.62 9.69 -11.43
C ILE A 152 -4.65 11.18 -11.84
N MET A 153 -3.76 11.61 -12.74
CA MET A 153 -3.79 12.99 -13.25
C MET A 153 -5.09 13.32 -13.97
N ARG A 154 -5.63 12.37 -14.73
CA ARG A 154 -6.90 12.52 -15.44
C ARG A 154 -8.10 12.57 -14.49
N TYR A 155 -8.04 11.88 -13.36
CA TYR A 155 -9.05 11.97 -12.30
C TYR A 155 -9.16 13.41 -11.79
N TYR A 156 -8.03 14.05 -11.49
CA TYR A 156 -8.00 15.45 -11.07
C TYR A 156 -8.16 16.45 -12.22
N LYS A 157 -7.95 16.03 -13.47
CA LYS A 157 -7.78 16.91 -14.64
C LYS A 157 -6.75 18.02 -14.34
N TYR A 158 -5.60 17.62 -13.79
CA TYR A 158 -4.58 18.53 -13.29
C TYR A 158 -3.17 18.04 -13.66
N PRO A 159 -2.24 18.96 -14.01
CA PRO A 159 -2.38 20.42 -14.06
C PRO A 159 -2.94 20.92 -15.41
N ALA A 160 -3.24 22.22 -15.53
CA ALA A 160 -3.52 22.81 -16.84
C ALA A 160 -2.27 22.83 -17.72
N GLU A 161 -1.12 23.12 -17.12
CA GLU A 161 0.22 23.16 -17.72
C GLU A 161 1.23 22.66 -16.67
N GLY A 162 2.29 21.98 -17.11
CA GLY A 162 3.36 21.53 -16.21
C GLY A 162 4.36 22.64 -15.87
N LYS A 163 5.49 22.25 -15.26
CA LYS A 163 6.56 23.15 -14.82
C LYS A 163 7.91 22.62 -15.28
N GLY A 164 8.75 23.52 -15.78
CA GLY A 164 10.12 23.21 -16.18
C GLY A 164 10.20 22.20 -17.32
N SER A 165 11.34 21.52 -17.41
CA SER A 165 11.64 20.58 -18.49
C SER A 165 12.50 19.42 -17.97
N ASN A 166 12.49 18.29 -18.69
CA ASN A 166 13.45 17.21 -18.47
C ASN A 166 13.98 16.69 -19.82
N SER A 167 15.22 16.22 -19.81
CA SER A 167 15.86 15.62 -20.99
C SER A 167 16.84 14.51 -20.59
N TYR A 168 16.82 13.39 -21.31
CA TYR A 168 17.75 12.28 -21.13
C TYR A 168 17.98 11.53 -22.44
N THR A 169 19.04 10.74 -22.51
CA THR A 169 19.40 9.97 -23.71
C THR A 169 19.12 8.49 -23.49
N MET A 170 18.47 7.86 -24.45
CA MET A 170 18.22 6.42 -24.45
C MET A 170 18.15 5.88 -25.87
N ASN A 171 18.72 4.69 -26.11
CA ASN A 171 18.77 4.05 -27.43
C ASN A 171 19.37 4.95 -28.53
N GLY A 172 20.29 5.86 -28.17
CA GLY A 172 20.91 6.81 -29.10
C GLY A 172 20.05 8.04 -29.46
N GLU A 173 18.85 8.15 -28.90
CA GLU A 173 17.95 9.30 -29.07
C GLU A 173 17.94 10.17 -27.81
N THR A 174 17.91 11.50 -27.98
CA THR A 174 17.64 12.42 -26.88
C THR A 174 16.14 12.65 -26.75
N LEU A 175 15.57 12.23 -25.63
CA LEU A 175 14.18 12.47 -25.28
C LEU A 175 14.08 13.71 -24.41
N SER A 176 13.25 14.66 -24.82
CA SER A 176 13.08 15.95 -24.11
C SER A 176 11.63 16.42 -24.12
N ALA A 177 11.21 17.00 -23.00
CA ALA A 177 9.90 17.63 -22.84
C ALA A 177 10.04 18.92 -22.03
N ASP A 178 9.43 20.00 -22.54
CA ASP A 178 9.14 21.21 -21.79
C ASP A 178 7.68 21.13 -21.33
N PHE A 179 7.50 20.85 -20.03
CA PHE A 179 6.20 20.66 -19.43
C PHE A 179 5.44 21.97 -19.30
N SER A 180 6.15 23.11 -19.25
CA SER A 180 5.55 24.45 -19.17
C SER A 180 5.04 24.97 -20.50
N ALA A 181 5.53 24.43 -21.62
CA ALA A 181 5.11 24.84 -22.96
C ALA A 181 3.90 24.07 -23.50
N THR A 182 3.36 23.10 -22.76
CA THR A 182 2.27 22.22 -23.24
C THR A 182 1.03 22.28 -22.34
N PRO A 183 -0.05 22.94 -22.80
CA PRO A 183 -1.36 22.85 -22.15
C PRO A 183 -1.96 21.45 -22.29
N TYR A 184 -2.38 20.85 -21.18
CA TYR A 184 -3.04 19.56 -21.14
C TYR A 184 -4.53 19.70 -21.45
N GLN A 185 -4.92 19.21 -22.63
CA GLN A 185 -6.31 19.27 -23.11
C GLN A 185 -7.18 18.17 -22.47
N TRP A 186 -7.42 18.24 -21.17
CA TRP A 186 -8.13 17.19 -20.41
C TRP A 186 -9.52 16.83 -20.97
N ASP A 187 -10.22 17.79 -21.58
CA ASP A 187 -11.54 17.56 -22.18
C ASP A 187 -11.46 16.81 -23.52
N LYS A 188 -10.29 16.76 -24.16
CA LYS A 188 -9.98 15.89 -25.31
C LYS A 188 -9.46 14.52 -24.88
N MET A 189 -9.23 14.30 -23.58
CA MET A 189 -8.79 13.02 -23.06
C MET A 189 -9.99 12.20 -22.60
N LEU A 190 -10.46 11.30 -23.47
CA LEU A 190 -11.62 10.45 -23.21
C LEU A 190 -11.37 9.48 -22.05
N PRO A 191 -12.41 9.11 -21.27
CA PRO A 191 -12.27 8.08 -20.25
C PRO A 191 -12.00 6.69 -20.85
N ILE A 192 -12.52 6.41 -22.05
CA ILE A 192 -12.40 5.11 -22.73
C ILE A 192 -12.05 5.37 -24.20
N TYR A 193 -11.02 4.68 -24.70
CA TYR A 193 -10.58 4.77 -26.10
C TYR A 193 -10.91 3.47 -26.84
N GLU A 194 -12.05 3.43 -27.51
CA GLU A 194 -12.42 2.31 -28.37
C GLU A 194 -11.99 2.57 -29.82
N LYS A 195 -11.39 1.58 -30.47
CA LYS A 195 -10.92 1.70 -31.86
C LYS A 195 -12.05 2.17 -32.78
N GLY A 196 -11.82 3.28 -33.49
CA GLY A 196 -12.79 3.88 -34.41
C GLY A 196 -13.84 4.78 -33.74
N LYS A 197 -13.74 5.03 -32.42
CA LYS A 197 -14.64 5.91 -31.65
C LYS A 197 -13.93 7.13 -31.03
N TYR A 198 -12.72 7.44 -31.50
CA TYR A 198 -11.97 8.62 -31.11
C TYR A 198 -11.39 9.29 -32.36
N THR A 199 -11.17 10.59 -32.27
CA THR A 199 -10.55 11.45 -33.29
C THR A 199 -9.04 11.44 -33.19
N ASP A 200 -8.35 11.89 -34.24
CA ASP A 200 -6.89 12.03 -34.23
C ASP A 200 -6.43 13.05 -33.19
N GLU A 201 -7.23 14.10 -32.94
CA GLU A 201 -6.97 15.10 -31.90
C GLU A 201 -7.05 14.51 -30.48
N GLU A 202 -8.05 13.67 -30.21
CA GLU A 202 -8.17 12.98 -28.91
C GLU A 202 -7.03 11.96 -28.71
N ALA A 203 -6.69 11.22 -29.77
CA ALA A 203 -5.53 10.31 -29.76
C ALA A 203 -4.23 11.07 -29.47
N LYS A 204 -4.00 12.20 -30.14
CA LYS A 204 -2.79 13.03 -29.95
C LYS A 204 -2.74 13.65 -28.56
N ALA A 205 -3.88 14.10 -28.02
CA ALA A 205 -3.94 14.67 -26.68
C ALA A 205 -3.47 13.66 -25.62
N VAL A 206 -3.96 12.42 -25.67
CA VAL A 206 -3.56 11.40 -24.68
C VAL A 206 -2.15 10.87 -24.91
N SER A 207 -1.71 10.69 -26.16
CA SER A 207 -0.36 10.19 -26.44
C SER A 207 0.73 11.21 -26.09
N GLU A 208 0.47 12.51 -26.27
CA GLU A 208 1.41 13.55 -25.84
C GLU A 208 1.54 13.58 -24.30
N LEU A 209 0.42 13.45 -23.56
CA LEU A 209 0.47 13.31 -22.10
C LEU A 209 1.33 12.10 -21.70
N MET A 210 1.14 10.94 -22.32
CA MET A 210 1.92 9.73 -22.03
C MET A 210 3.41 9.91 -22.31
N ARG A 211 3.74 10.55 -23.43
CA ARG A 211 5.12 10.89 -23.78
C ARG A 211 5.77 11.79 -22.73
N GLN A 212 5.08 12.86 -22.32
CA GLN A 212 5.62 13.80 -21.32
C GLN A 212 5.79 13.15 -19.95
N VAL A 213 4.78 12.40 -19.48
CA VAL A 213 4.91 11.68 -18.22
C VAL A 213 6.02 10.64 -18.29
N GLY A 214 6.17 9.91 -19.40
CA GLY A 214 7.29 9.00 -19.60
C GLY A 214 8.65 9.70 -19.52
N ILE A 215 8.80 10.86 -20.16
CA ILE A 215 10.03 11.66 -20.08
C ILE A 215 10.28 12.20 -18.67
N SER A 216 9.23 12.63 -17.97
CA SER A 216 9.34 13.16 -16.60
C SER A 216 9.91 12.16 -15.59
N VAL A 217 9.77 10.86 -15.87
CA VAL A 217 10.26 9.78 -15.01
C VAL A 217 11.49 9.06 -15.57
N ASN A 218 12.12 9.58 -16.62
CA ASN A 218 13.23 8.93 -17.33
C ASN A 218 12.88 7.47 -17.71
N MET A 219 11.73 7.26 -18.35
CA MET A 219 11.23 5.94 -18.72
C MET A 219 12.25 5.13 -19.53
N ASP A 220 12.51 3.89 -19.11
CA ASP A 220 13.30 2.92 -19.85
C ASP A 220 12.40 2.18 -20.84
N TYR A 221 12.35 2.66 -22.10
CA TYR A 221 11.53 2.06 -23.16
C TYR A 221 12.24 0.87 -23.81
N LYS A 222 11.58 -0.30 -23.78
CA LYS A 222 12.10 -1.56 -24.33
C LYS A 222 11.03 -2.33 -25.12
N PRO A 223 11.44 -3.24 -26.02
CA PRO A 223 10.50 -4.14 -26.67
C PRO A 223 9.67 -4.94 -25.65
N GLY A 224 8.35 -4.79 -25.69
CA GLY A 224 7.40 -5.57 -24.87
C GLY A 224 7.23 -5.11 -23.42
N PHE A 225 8.01 -4.15 -22.93
CA PHE A 225 7.87 -3.60 -21.57
C PHE A 225 8.55 -2.24 -21.45
N SER A 226 8.06 -1.37 -20.56
CA SER A 226 8.73 -0.10 -20.24
C SER A 226 8.57 0.21 -18.76
N SER A 227 9.64 0.69 -18.12
CA SER A 227 9.71 0.83 -16.66
C SER A 227 10.35 2.12 -16.19
N SER A 228 9.96 2.54 -14.99
CA SER A 228 10.66 3.52 -14.18
C SER A 228 10.45 3.16 -12.70
N TYR A 229 10.93 4.01 -11.79
CA TYR A 229 10.84 3.82 -10.34
C TYR A 229 9.65 4.58 -9.75
N THR A 230 9.05 4.02 -8.69
CA THR A 230 8.00 4.70 -7.90
C THR A 230 8.49 6.05 -7.36
N MET A 231 9.77 6.14 -7.00
CA MET A 231 10.41 7.42 -6.65
C MET A 231 10.29 8.47 -7.75
N SER A 232 10.62 8.09 -8.99
CA SER A 232 10.57 8.98 -10.13
C SER A 232 9.16 9.49 -10.37
N ALA A 233 8.14 8.64 -10.19
CA ALA A 233 6.74 9.02 -10.30
C ALA A 233 6.35 10.14 -9.32
N GLN A 234 6.67 9.96 -8.03
CA GLN A 234 6.38 10.97 -7.01
C GLN A 234 7.13 12.28 -7.28
N ASN A 235 8.42 12.20 -7.56
CA ASN A 235 9.25 13.37 -7.81
C ASN A 235 8.76 14.14 -9.05
N ALA A 236 8.32 13.44 -10.08
CA ALA A 236 7.75 14.07 -11.27
C ALA A 236 6.41 14.76 -10.99
N LEU A 237 5.52 14.12 -10.22
CA LEU A 237 4.24 14.73 -9.80
C LEU A 237 4.48 16.05 -9.07
N ILE A 238 5.48 16.11 -8.16
CA ILE A 238 5.83 17.32 -7.42
C ILE A 238 6.50 18.36 -8.33
N ASN A 239 7.63 18.00 -8.94
CA ASN A 239 8.54 18.95 -9.56
C ASN A 239 8.05 19.44 -10.93
N TYR A 240 7.40 18.57 -11.70
CA TYR A 240 7.00 18.86 -13.08
C TYR A 240 5.50 19.05 -13.26
N PHE A 241 4.68 18.47 -12.38
CA PHE A 241 3.22 18.55 -12.51
C PHE A 241 2.54 19.32 -11.38
N GLY A 242 3.30 19.87 -10.42
CA GLY A 242 2.80 20.77 -9.39
C GLY A 242 1.79 20.14 -8.43
N TYR A 243 1.89 18.84 -8.18
CA TYR A 243 1.12 18.17 -7.13
C TYR A 243 1.66 18.52 -5.74
N ASN A 244 0.87 18.19 -4.71
CA ASN A 244 1.20 18.42 -3.31
C ASN A 244 2.64 17.95 -2.96
N PRO A 245 3.54 18.84 -2.53
CA PRO A 245 4.90 18.46 -2.16
C PRO A 245 4.96 17.58 -0.90
N ASN A 246 3.90 17.58 -0.07
CA ASN A 246 3.79 16.78 1.14
C ASN A 246 3.27 15.34 0.87
N MET A 247 3.34 14.85 -0.37
CA MET A 247 3.04 13.46 -0.69
C MET A 247 4.02 12.52 0.00
N ASN A 248 3.53 11.38 0.47
CA ASN A 248 4.36 10.39 1.17
C ASN A 248 4.44 9.10 0.38
N ARG A 249 5.64 8.53 0.31
CA ARG A 249 5.89 7.19 -0.22
C ARG A 249 6.15 6.23 0.93
N TYR A 250 5.34 5.19 1.00
CA TYR A 250 5.46 4.15 2.00
C TYR A 250 5.83 2.83 1.34
N THR A 251 6.71 2.07 2.01
CA THR A 251 7.07 0.71 1.62
C THR A 251 6.45 -0.28 2.59
N ARG A 252 5.71 -1.27 2.06
CA ARG A 252 4.94 -2.27 2.80
C ARG A 252 5.71 -2.96 3.92
N ASN A 253 7.02 -3.17 3.74
CA ASN A 253 7.88 -3.93 4.65
C ASN A 253 8.05 -3.28 6.03
N TYR A 254 7.70 -2.01 6.18
CA TYR A 254 7.88 -1.25 7.43
C TYR A 254 6.59 -1.12 8.24
N TYR A 255 5.51 -1.73 7.77
CA TYR A 255 4.18 -1.59 8.35
C TYR A 255 3.55 -2.96 8.59
N SER A 256 2.81 -3.05 9.69
CA SER A 256 1.89 -4.17 9.90
C SER A 256 0.82 -4.21 8.80
N GLU A 257 0.08 -5.31 8.74
CA GLU A 257 -1.06 -5.40 7.83
C GLU A 257 -2.14 -4.36 8.14
N GLN A 258 -2.47 -4.19 9.42
CA GLN A 258 -3.46 -3.21 9.87
C GLN A 258 -3.04 -1.78 9.52
N GLU A 259 -1.83 -1.34 9.89
CA GLU A 259 -1.35 0.02 9.58
C GLU A 259 -1.37 0.30 8.07
N TRP A 260 -1.01 -0.70 7.25
CA TRP A 260 -1.01 -0.54 5.81
C TRP A 260 -2.41 -0.35 5.24
N MET A 261 -3.36 -1.18 5.67
CA MET A 261 -4.75 -1.09 5.21
C MET A 261 -5.45 0.16 5.74
N ASP A 262 -5.17 0.58 6.98
CA ASP A 262 -5.71 1.82 7.55
C ASP A 262 -5.30 3.06 6.72
N MET A 263 -4.04 3.11 6.28
CA MET A 263 -3.57 4.16 5.38
C MET A 263 -4.31 4.14 4.04
N VAL A 264 -4.53 2.94 3.46
CA VAL A 264 -5.27 2.79 2.21
C VAL A 264 -6.71 3.27 2.34
N TYR A 265 -7.43 2.84 3.39
CA TYR A 265 -8.81 3.25 3.62
C TYR A 265 -8.94 4.74 3.89
N LYS A 266 -8.02 5.31 4.67
CA LYS A 266 -8.00 6.75 4.96
C LYS A 266 -7.87 7.57 3.66
N GLU A 267 -6.93 7.25 2.80
CA GLU A 267 -6.72 7.98 1.55
C GLU A 267 -7.93 7.91 0.62
N LEU A 268 -8.50 6.72 0.44
CA LEU A 268 -9.66 6.52 -0.42
C LEU A 268 -10.93 7.17 0.15
N SER A 269 -11.10 7.14 1.48
CA SER A 269 -12.20 7.86 2.17
C SER A 269 -12.13 9.36 1.93
N GLU A 270 -10.91 9.90 1.83
CA GLU A 270 -10.65 11.30 1.50
C GLU A 270 -10.66 11.57 -0.03
N GLN A 271 -11.18 10.63 -0.82
CA GLN A 271 -11.36 10.74 -2.28
C GLN A 271 -10.03 10.90 -3.05
N ARG A 272 -8.95 10.31 -2.54
CA ARG A 272 -7.63 10.32 -3.19
C ARG A 272 -7.23 8.94 -3.70
N PRO A 273 -7.17 8.73 -5.03
CA PRO A 273 -6.62 7.50 -5.60
C PRO A 273 -5.15 7.33 -5.22
N ILE A 274 -4.74 6.09 -5.01
CA ILE A 274 -3.40 5.72 -4.56
C ILE A 274 -2.62 5.16 -5.75
N TYR A 275 -1.44 5.72 -6.00
CA TYR A 275 -0.45 5.05 -6.84
C TYR A 275 0.09 3.87 -6.04
N TYR A 276 -0.04 2.66 -6.57
CA TYR A 276 0.50 1.45 -5.95
C TYR A 276 1.46 0.75 -6.88
N SER A 277 2.47 0.11 -6.32
CA SER A 277 3.44 -0.65 -7.08
C SER A 277 3.94 -1.86 -6.33
N GLY A 278 4.44 -2.82 -7.08
CA GLY A 278 5.01 -4.06 -6.58
C GLY A 278 6.15 -4.53 -7.47
N ASN A 279 7.16 -5.15 -6.88
CA ASN A 279 8.26 -5.76 -7.60
C ASN A 279 8.54 -7.16 -7.07
N ASP A 280 9.13 -8.00 -7.90
CA ASP A 280 9.67 -9.28 -7.45
C ASP A 280 10.96 -9.08 -6.64
N SER A 281 11.38 -10.14 -5.94
CA SER A 281 12.56 -10.10 -5.07
C SER A 281 13.88 -9.79 -5.80
N LYS A 282 13.91 -9.86 -7.13
CA LYS A 282 15.08 -9.57 -7.97
C LYS A 282 15.04 -8.18 -8.61
N TRP A 283 13.97 -7.42 -8.42
CA TRP A 283 13.74 -6.13 -9.07
C TRP A 283 13.57 -6.20 -10.59
N GLU A 284 13.30 -7.39 -11.14
CA GLU A 284 13.28 -7.62 -12.60
C GLU A 284 11.87 -7.45 -13.18
N ASN A 285 10.82 -7.56 -12.37
CA ASN A 285 9.42 -7.51 -12.81
C ASN A 285 8.59 -6.56 -11.94
N GLY A 286 8.86 -5.26 -12.08
CA GLY A 286 8.09 -4.19 -11.43
C GLY A 286 6.78 -3.89 -12.15
N HIS A 287 5.72 -3.67 -11.38
CA HIS A 287 4.41 -3.25 -11.86
C HIS A 287 3.87 -2.09 -11.03
N ALA A 288 3.16 -1.19 -11.69
CA ALA A 288 2.41 -0.11 -11.07
C ALA A 288 0.96 -0.14 -11.56
N PHE A 289 0.04 0.22 -10.67
CA PHE A 289 -1.40 0.24 -10.89
C PHE A 289 -2.05 1.20 -9.90
N VAL A 290 -3.32 1.54 -10.13
CA VAL A 290 -4.05 2.44 -9.23
C VAL A 290 -4.94 1.64 -8.30
N ILE A 291 -4.92 1.98 -7.02
CA ILE A 291 -5.97 1.60 -6.08
C ILE A 291 -6.89 2.80 -5.91
N ASP A 292 -8.19 2.62 -6.17
CA ASP A 292 -9.14 3.73 -6.29
C ASP A 292 -10.50 3.46 -5.64
N GLY A 293 -10.62 2.44 -4.79
CA GLY A 293 -11.85 2.18 -4.03
C GLY A 293 -11.68 1.03 -3.06
N TYR A 294 -12.67 0.80 -2.20
CA TYR A 294 -12.70 -0.38 -1.32
C TYR A 294 -14.15 -0.76 -0.96
N ASN A 295 -14.36 -2.00 -0.54
CA ASN A 295 -15.67 -2.50 -0.14
C ASN A 295 -15.76 -2.82 1.37
N ALA A 296 -16.96 -3.16 1.85
CA ALA A 296 -17.23 -3.45 3.26
C ALA A 296 -16.46 -4.66 3.81
N GLU A 297 -16.05 -5.57 2.94
CA GLU A 297 -15.21 -6.72 3.31
C GLU A 297 -13.71 -6.37 3.39
N GLY A 298 -13.30 -5.14 3.04
CA GLY A 298 -11.90 -4.72 3.07
C GLY A 298 -11.08 -5.07 1.83
N LYS A 299 -11.72 -5.46 0.73
CA LYS A 299 -11.03 -5.62 -0.56
C LYS A 299 -10.96 -4.26 -1.25
N VAL A 300 -9.86 -4.00 -1.95
CA VAL A 300 -9.62 -2.73 -2.64
C VAL A 300 -9.90 -2.88 -4.13
N HIS A 301 -10.51 -1.87 -4.75
CA HIS A 301 -10.66 -1.81 -6.19
C HIS A 301 -9.31 -1.45 -6.82
N VAL A 302 -8.92 -2.23 -7.84
CA VAL A 302 -7.67 -2.05 -8.57
C VAL A 302 -7.94 -1.79 -10.04
N ASN A 303 -7.37 -0.71 -10.55
CA ASN A 303 -7.24 -0.43 -11.98
C ASN A 303 -5.81 -0.76 -12.44
N TRP A 304 -5.68 -1.80 -13.25
CA TRP A 304 -4.37 -2.33 -13.65
C TRP A 304 -3.69 -1.53 -14.77
N GLY A 305 -4.34 -0.52 -15.35
CA GLY A 305 -3.82 0.21 -16.52
C GLY A 305 -3.75 -0.66 -17.77
N TRP A 306 -4.68 -1.61 -17.91
CA TRP A 306 -4.75 -2.56 -19.02
C TRP A 306 -6.13 -2.57 -19.70
N GLY A 307 -6.69 -1.37 -19.93
CA GLY A 307 -7.92 -1.21 -20.72
C GLY A 307 -9.19 -1.65 -20.00
N GLY A 308 -9.14 -1.76 -18.66
CA GLY A 308 -10.23 -2.26 -17.84
C GLY A 308 -10.31 -3.79 -17.72
N TYR A 309 -9.39 -4.52 -18.36
CA TYR A 309 -9.32 -5.98 -18.22
C TYR A 309 -8.83 -6.34 -16.81
N GLN A 310 -9.55 -7.28 -16.18
CA GLN A 310 -9.28 -7.78 -14.82
C GLN A 310 -9.39 -6.75 -13.68
N ASP A 311 -9.79 -5.50 -13.95
CA ASP A 311 -10.10 -4.54 -12.88
C ASP A 311 -11.18 -5.10 -11.95
N GLY A 312 -11.09 -4.85 -10.66
CA GLY A 312 -11.97 -5.48 -9.67
C GLY A 312 -11.49 -5.31 -8.24
N PHE A 313 -12.15 -6.02 -7.31
CA PHE A 313 -11.88 -5.94 -5.88
C PHE A 313 -10.96 -7.08 -5.44
N PHE A 314 -9.82 -6.75 -4.85
CA PHE A 314 -8.75 -7.68 -4.48
C PHE A 314 -8.30 -7.46 -3.03
N ASP A 315 -7.95 -8.53 -2.35
CA ASP A 315 -7.32 -8.45 -1.03
C ASP A 315 -5.82 -8.17 -1.17
N ILE A 316 -5.39 -6.97 -0.76
CA ILE A 316 -3.96 -6.61 -0.71
C ILE A 316 -3.35 -6.79 0.69
N GLY A 317 -4.16 -6.96 1.73
CA GLY A 317 -3.69 -7.28 3.09
C GLY A 317 -3.01 -8.64 3.15
N ILE A 318 -3.53 -9.60 2.37
CA ILE A 318 -2.96 -10.94 2.23
C ILE A 318 -1.52 -10.94 1.72
N LEU A 319 -1.09 -9.89 1.01
CA LEU A 319 0.25 -9.71 0.44
C LEU A 319 1.29 -9.36 1.52
N THR A 320 1.33 -10.13 2.60
CA THR A 320 2.30 -9.95 3.69
C THR A 320 3.72 -10.16 3.15
N PRO A 321 4.64 -9.20 3.37
CA PRO A 321 6.03 -9.34 2.95
C PRO A 321 6.69 -10.54 3.62
N ALA A 322 7.22 -11.46 2.81
CA ALA A 322 8.15 -12.48 3.28
C ALA A 322 9.46 -12.31 2.52
N ARG A 323 10.59 -12.37 3.23
CA ARG A 323 11.92 -12.24 2.59
C ARG A 323 12.03 -13.27 1.45
N SER A 324 12.53 -12.80 0.31
CA SER A 324 12.75 -13.59 -0.91
C SER A 324 11.50 -13.92 -1.75
N ASN A 325 10.34 -13.31 -1.50
CA ASN A 325 9.13 -13.53 -2.32
C ASN A 325 8.71 -12.29 -3.15
N TYR A 326 7.63 -12.47 -3.92
CA TYR A 326 7.06 -11.45 -4.82
C TYR A 326 6.30 -10.30 -4.12
N SER A 327 6.02 -10.39 -2.81
CA SER A 327 5.32 -9.37 -2.02
C SER A 327 6.27 -8.44 -1.24
N TYR A 328 7.59 -8.61 -1.38
CA TYR A 328 8.59 -7.92 -0.56
C TYR A 328 8.95 -6.49 -1.01
N TYR A 329 8.60 -6.05 -2.21
CA TYR A 329 8.87 -4.67 -2.65
C TYR A 329 7.60 -4.02 -3.15
N GLN A 330 6.69 -3.78 -2.22
CA GLN A 330 5.46 -3.05 -2.47
C GLN A 330 5.60 -1.62 -1.94
N ASP A 331 5.27 -0.65 -2.78
CA ASP A 331 5.25 0.75 -2.41
C ASP A 331 3.90 1.38 -2.77
N MET A 332 3.46 2.34 -1.96
CA MET A 332 2.35 3.23 -2.30
C MET A 332 2.77 4.68 -2.17
N ILE A 333 2.22 5.53 -3.03
CA ILE A 333 2.29 6.99 -2.88
C ILE A 333 0.91 7.47 -2.48
N VAL A 334 0.84 8.18 -1.36
CA VAL A 334 -0.38 8.74 -0.78
C VAL A 334 -0.32 10.27 -0.76
N GLY A 335 -1.47 10.91 -0.54
CA GLY A 335 -1.59 12.37 -0.55
C GLY A 335 -1.49 12.96 -1.96
N ILE A 336 -1.68 12.14 -3.01
CA ILE A 336 -1.66 12.61 -4.41
C ILE A 336 -2.91 13.45 -4.65
N GLN A 337 -2.73 14.75 -4.75
CA GLN A 337 -3.76 15.72 -5.08
C GLN A 337 -3.09 17.01 -5.60
N PRO A 338 -3.83 17.90 -6.30
CA PRO A 338 -3.36 19.25 -6.60
C PRO A 338 -2.84 19.97 -5.34
N GLU A 339 -1.92 20.91 -5.52
CA GLU A 339 -1.21 21.55 -4.42
C GLU A 339 -2.14 22.05 -3.31
N GLN A 340 -1.91 21.58 -2.08
CA GLN A 340 -2.62 22.01 -0.88
C GLN A 340 -1.61 22.27 0.23
N GLN A 341 -1.86 23.31 1.03
CA GLN A 341 -1.09 23.54 2.26
C GLN A 341 -1.37 22.40 3.25
N GLY A 342 -0.30 21.80 3.76
CA GLY A 342 -0.35 20.75 4.77
C GLY A 342 0.90 20.76 5.62
N ALA A 343 0.83 20.10 6.79
CA ALA A 343 1.99 19.89 7.62
C ALA A 343 2.93 18.89 6.93
N TRP A 344 4.19 19.28 6.76
CA TRP A 344 5.24 18.39 6.30
C TRP A 344 5.53 17.32 7.36
N MET A 345 5.81 16.10 6.90
CA MET A 345 6.25 14.98 7.74
C MET A 345 7.41 14.25 7.07
N SER A 346 8.57 14.24 7.72
CA SER A 346 9.70 13.42 7.28
C SER A 346 9.51 11.94 7.60
N HIS A 347 10.10 11.09 6.77
CA HIS A 347 10.07 9.65 6.92
C HIS A 347 11.48 9.09 6.83
N LEU A 348 12.02 8.67 7.98
CA LEU A 348 13.27 7.94 8.06
C LEU A 348 13.03 6.50 8.48
N ASN A 349 13.70 5.59 7.81
CA ASN A 349 13.68 4.16 8.12
C ASN A 349 15.10 3.67 8.44
N LEU A 350 15.23 2.58 9.18
CA LEU A 350 16.44 1.78 9.18
C LEU A 350 16.50 1.02 7.85
N TYR A 351 17.65 1.06 7.18
CA TYR A 351 17.83 0.45 5.87
C TYR A 351 17.51 -1.05 5.88
N TYR A 352 17.05 -1.58 4.75
CA TYR A 352 16.70 -3.00 4.60
C TYR A 352 17.76 -3.93 5.20
N GLY A 353 17.32 -4.96 5.93
CA GLY A 353 18.26 -5.85 6.60
C GLY A 353 18.59 -5.45 8.03
N THR A 354 18.59 -4.16 8.34
CA THR A 354 19.12 -3.66 9.59
C THR A 354 18.07 -3.58 10.69
N HIS A 355 18.53 -3.42 11.93
CA HIS A 355 17.72 -3.25 13.12
C HIS A 355 18.50 -2.41 14.13
N LEU A 356 17.81 -1.84 15.11
CA LEU A 356 18.48 -1.09 16.17
C LEU A 356 19.14 -2.06 17.15
N THR A 357 20.43 -1.84 17.40
CA THR A 357 21.19 -2.60 18.40
C THR A 357 21.62 -1.67 19.52
N ILE A 358 21.21 -1.98 20.75
CA ILE A 358 21.63 -1.27 21.97
C ILE A 358 22.23 -2.29 22.94
N GLU A 359 23.46 -2.03 23.38
CA GLU A 359 24.22 -2.91 24.27
C GLU A 359 24.67 -2.19 25.54
N LYS A 360 24.89 -2.97 26.60
CA LYS A 360 25.44 -2.44 27.85
C LYS A 360 26.93 -2.13 27.67
N PHE A 361 27.29 -0.87 27.82
CA PHE A 361 28.68 -0.43 27.79
C PHE A 361 29.30 -0.38 29.19
N SER A 362 28.54 0.08 30.20
CA SER A 362 28.96 0.09 31.60
C SER A 362 27.75 0.07 32.53
N LYS A 363 27.96 0.21 33.86
CA LYS A 363 26.86 0.23 34.85
C LYS A 363 25.77 1.26 34.54
N ARG A 364 26.13 2.39 33.93
CA ARG A 364 25.24 3.52 33.62
C ARG A 364 25.39 4.05 32.18
N ALA A 365 25.97 3.25 31.29
CA ALA A 365 26.14 3.64 29.91
C ALA A 365 25.74 2.54 28.95
N ILE A 366 25.13 2.93 27.83
CA ILE A 366 24.84 2.07 26.69
C ILE A 366 25.77 2.39 25.52
N SER A 367 25.88 1.47 24.58
CA SER A 367 26.38 1.72 23.24
C SER A 367 25.26 1.43 22.26
N MET A 368 25.06 2.32 21.29
CA MET A 368 24.27 2.01 20.11
C MET A 368 25.21 1.48 19.04
N GLY A 369 24.90 0.28 18.53
CA GLY A 369 25.59 -0.29 17.38
C GLY A 369 25.40 0.58 16.13
N GLU A 370 25.92 0.10 15.00
CA GLU A 370 25.69 0.77 13.73
C GLU A 370 24.19 0.74 13.36
N ALA A 371 23.61 1.93 13.17
CA ALA A 371 22.29 2.11 12.59
C ALA A 371 22.44 2.76 11.21
N LYS A 372 21.97 2.07 10.16
CA LYS A 372 21.91 2.62 8.79
C LYS A 372 20.57 3.32 8.62
N VAL A 373 20.56 4.64 8.71
CA VAL A 373 19.33 5.45 8.63
C VAL A 373 19.15 5.92 7.18
N TRP A 374 17.99 5.60 6.61
CA TRP A 374 17.60 5.77 5.22
C TRP A 374 16.50 6.82 5.10
N ASN A 375 16.73 7.84 4.26
CA ASN A 375 15.71 8.84 3.94
C ASN A 375 14.74 8.31 2.90
N VAL A 376 13.46 8.26 3.26
CA VAL A 376 12.36 7.87 2.36
C VAL A 376 11.28 8.96 2.30
N SER A 377 11.63 10.18 2.65
CA SER A 377 10.72 11.34 2.65
C SER A 377 10.45 11.89 1.24
N SER A 378 11.10 11.35 0.20
CA SER A 378 10.90 11.76 -1.20
C SER A 378 11.35 13.18 -1.53
N THR A 379 12.13 13.76 -0.63
CA THR A 379 12.84 15.02 -0.76
C THR A 379 14.10 14.91 0.10
N PRO A 380 15.15 15.70 -0.17
CA PRO A 380 16.26 15.82 0.76
C PRO A 380 15.76 16.27 2.13
N VAL A 381 16.37 15.73 3.19
CA VAL A 381 16.08 16.10 4.58
C VAL A 381 17.26 16.79 5.22
N ASN A 382 16.96 17.71 6.12
CA ASN A 382 17.94 18.39 6.95
C ASN A 382 17.32 18.64 8.33
N GLY A 383 17.95 18.11 9.38
CA GLY A 383 17.43 18.28 10.73
C GLY A 383 18.23 17.55 11.79
N THR A 384 17.56 17.13 12.86
CA THR A 384 18.20 16.50 14.01
C THR A 384 17.76 15.05 14.17
N LEU A 385 18.72 14.13 14.23
CA LEU A 385 18.51 12.75 14.68
C LEU A 385 18.84 12.63 16.16
N ALA A 386 17.98 11.93 16.92
CA ALA A 386 18.16 11.72 18.35
C ALA A 386 18.01 10.24 18.75
N LEU A 387 18.90 9.79 19.64
CA LEU A 387 18.63 8.63 20.49
C LEU A 387 17.86 9.10 21.71
N VAL A 388 16.73 8.48 21.99
CA VAL A 388 15.83 8.86 23.07
C VAL A 388 15.68 7.73 24.05
N ILE A 389 15.48 8.08 25.32
CA ILE A 389 14.97 7.19 26.35
C ILE A 389 13.60 7.71 26.81
N GLU A 390 12.62 6.82 26.89
CA GLU A 390 11.24 7.16 27.25
C GLU A 390 10.62 6.09 28.16
N GLY A 391 9.96 6.51 29.22
CA GLY A 391 9.33 5.64 30.21
C GLY A 391 8.88 6.42 31.42
N ASN A 392 7.93 5.88 32.19
CA ASN A 392 7.40 6.51 33.40
C ASN A 392 6.92 7.96 33.20
N GLY A 393 6.32 8.27 32.05
CA GLY A 393 5.88 9.64 31.71
C GLY A 393 7.01 10.64 31.47
N GLN A 394 8.26 10.19 31.37
CA GLN A 394 9.42 11.01 31.04
C GLN A 394 10.02 10.62 29.70
N GLN A 395 10.54 11.62 29.00
CA GLN A 395 11.28 11.46 27.76
C GLN A 395 12.53 12.34 27.81
N ARG A 396 13.68 11.79 27.38
CA ARG A 396 14.97 12.50 27.35
C ARG A 396 15.75 12.14 26.10
N ASN A 397 16.36 13.13 25.45
CA ASN A 397 17.36 12.89 24.43
C ASN A 397 18.66 12.42 25.10
N LEU A 398 19.09 11.18 24.81
CA LEU A 398 20.37 10.65 25.25
C LEU A 398 21.53 11.17 24.40
N LYS A 399 21.28 11.33 23.10
CA LYS A 399 22.23 11.88 22.13
C LYS A 399 21.47 12.54 20.99
N THR A 400 22.01 13.63 20.46
CA THR A 400 21.52 14.28 19.25
C THR A 400 22.67 14.47 18.27
N THR A 401 22.38 14.49 16.97
CA THR A 401 23.34 14.75 15.90
C THR A 401 22.61 15.39 14.72
N ASN A 402 23.23 16.35 14.05
CA ASN A 402 22.69 16.89 12.80
C ASN A 402 22.70 15.78 11.74
N TYR A 403 21.61 15.67 10.98
CA TYR A 403 21.43 14.64 9.97
C TYR A 403 20.91 15.26 8.68
N GLN A 404 21.59 14.92 7.58
CA GLN A 404 21.24 15.33 6.23
C GLN A 404 21.35 14.12 5.31
N ALA A 405 20.38 13.97 4.41
CA ALA A 405 20.40 12.93 3.40
C ALA A 405 19.53 13.33 2.20
N GLU A 406 20.02 13.07 0.99
CA GLU A 406 19.21 13.08 -0.22
C GLU A 406 18.10 12.03 -0.12
N ASP A 407 17.06 12.15 -0.94
CA ASP A 407 16.03 11.11 -0.99
C ASP A 407 16.63 9.76 -1.42
N SER A 408 16.16 8.69 -0.80
CA SER A 408 16.57 7.32 -1.02
C SER A 408 18.05 7.03 -0.70
N TYR A 409 18.77 7.97 -0.09
CA TYR A 409 20.12 7.76 0.46
C TYR A 409 20.09 7.35 1.92
N TRP A 410 21.03 6.50 2.32
CA TRP A 410 21.22 6.10 3.71
C TRP A 410 22.60 6.49 4.21
N ASN A 411 22.67 6.83 5.50
CA ASN A 411 23.91 7.13 6.21
C ASN A 411 24.04 6.20 7.42
N SER A 412 25.28 5.84 7.73
CA SER A 412 25.61 5.05 8.92
C SER A 412 25.85 5.95 10.12
N ILE A 413 25.27 5.59 11.27
CA ILE A 413 25.39 6.33 12.52
C ILE A 413 25.66 5.34 13.64
N SER A 414 26.61 5.68 14.51
CA SER A 414 26.91 4.91 15.72
C SER A 414 27.24 5.85 16.85
N TRP A 415 26.89 5.46 18.08
CA TRP A 415 27.19 6.24 19.27
C TRP A 415 27.68 5.32 20.38
N GLN A 416 28.90 5.57 20.82
CA GLN A 416 29.53 4.81 21.90
C GLN A 416 29.42 5.55 23.24
N ARG A 417 29.36 4.78 24.32
CA ARG A 417 29.40 5.26 25.71
C ARG A 417 28.40 6.41 26.00
N ILE A 418 27.13 6.15 25.72
CA ILE A 418 26.02 7.08 25.98
C ILE A 418 25.57 6.91 27.43
N ILE A 419 25.68 7.97 28.23
CA ILE A 419 25.35 7.92 29.66
C ILE A 419 23.83 8.00 29.85
N ILE A 420 23.27 7.08 30.63
CA ILE A 420 21.88 7.15 31.07
C ILE A 420 21.77 8.18 32.22
N PRO A 421 20.85 9.15 32.15
CA PRO A 421 20.67 10.17 33.19
C PRO A 421 20.46 9.55 34.58
N ALA A 422 21.02 10.21 35.62
CA ALA A 422 21.07 9.65 36.99
C ALA A 422 19.75 9.75 37.74
N ASP A 423 18.96 10.72 37.31
CA ASP A 423 17.72 11.20 37.90
C ASP A 423 16.48 10.48 37.36
N LEU A 424 16.66 9.55 36.41
CA LEU A 424 15.56 8.69 35.95
C LEU A 424 15.13 7.77 37.09
N PRO A 425 13.85 7.80 37.49
CA PRO A 425 13.32 6.86 38.48
C PRO A 425 13.50 5.42 38.04
N ASP A 426 13.54 4.50 39.01
CA ASP A 426 13.50 3.07 38.73
C ASP A 426 12.25 2.70 37.92
N GLY A 427 12.41 1.81 36.94
CA GLY A 427 11.32 1.40 36.06
C GLY A 427 11.79 1.00 34.67
N ASP A 428 10.82 0.77 33.78
CA ASP A 428 11.05 0.34 32.42
C ASP A 428 11.07 1.52 31.46
N TYR A 429 12.10 1.54 30.61
CA TYR A 429 12.31 2.57 29.61
C TYR A 429 12.58 1.94 28.26
N GLN A 430 12.07 2.57 27.22
CA GLN A 430 12.32 2.24 25.84
C GLN A 430 13.36 3.20 25.27
N VAL A 431 14.33 2.63 24.55
CA VAL A 431 15.40 3.37 23.87
C VAL A 431 15.22 3.21 22.36
N TYR A 432 15.13 4.32 21.63
CA TYR A 432 14.82 4.32 20.20
C TYR A 432 15.36 5.56 19.47
N LEU A 433 15.33 5.51 18.14
CA LEU A 433 15.71 6.62 17.26
C LEU A 433 14.50 7.44 16.82
N ARG A 434 14.65 8.76 16.82
CA ARG A 434 13.70 9.70 16.20
C ARG A 434 14.42 10.79 15.44
N PHE A 435 13.74 11.38 14.47
CA PHE A 435 14.22 12.45 13.63
C PHE A 435 13.23 13.61 13.61
N LYS A 436 13.74 14.83 13.43
CA LYS A 436 12.93 16.01 13.18
C LYS A 436 13.64 16.83 12.11
N ASP A 437 13.08 16.85 10.91
CA ASP A 437 13.47 17.76 9.85
C ASP A 437 13.15 19.21 10.28
N ASP A 438 13.88 20.19 9.76
CA ASP A 438 13.64 21.61 10.05
C ASP A 438 12.22 22.06 9.66
N ARG A 439 11.57 21.36 8.71
CA ARG A 439 10.18 21.59 8.29
C ARG A 439 9.15 20.85 9.15
N ASP A 440 9.55 19.86 9.93
CA ASP A 440 8.61 19.05 10.71
C ASP A 440 8.03 19.83 11.89
N ALA A 441 6.72 19.75 12.07
CA ALA A 441 6.08 20.23 13.30
C ALA A 441 6.52 19.39 14.51
N ASN A 442 6.52 18.06 14.34
CA ASN A 442 6.71 17.07 15.40
C ASN A 442 7.84 16.08 15.06
N TRP A 443 8.44 15.51 16.09
CA TRP A 443 9.41 14.43 15.93
C TRP A 443 8.76 13.17 15.33
N GLN A 444 9.47 12.54 14.41
CA GLN A 444 9.09 11.30 13.73
C GLN A 444 9.99 10.15 14.21
N VAL A 445 9.43 8.98 14.51
CA VAL A 445 10.25 7.81 14.88
C VAL A 445 10.89 7.19 13.65
N VAL A 446 12.14 6.74 13.79
CA VAL A 446 12.82 6.00 12.73
C VAL A 446 12.35 4.55 12.75
N ARG A 447 11.73 4.08 11.66
CA ARG A 447 11.13 2.74 11.59
C ARG A 447 12.12 1.68 11.08
N SER A 448 12.17 0.51 11.69
CA SER A 448 12.72 -0.73 11.11
C SER A 448 11.68 -1.49 10.28
N GLU A 449 12.14 -2.47 9.50
CA GLU A 449 11.23 -3.43 8.87
C GLU A 449 10.31 -4.07 9.94
N TYR A 450 9.04 -4.25 9.60
CA TYR A 450 8.07 -4.93 10.44
C TYR A 450 8.59 -6.33 10.83
N GLY A 451 8.42 -6.71 12.09
CA GLY A 451 9.05 -7.89 12.66
C GLY A 451 10.44 -7.63 13.28
N LYS A 452 11.16 -6.57 12.89
CA LYS A 452 12.52 -6.29 13.39
C LYS A 452 12.57 -5.23 14.49
N PRO A 453 13.57 -5.32 15.38
CA PRO A 453 13.75 -4.31 16.43
C PRO A 453 13.97 -2.88 15.90
N ASN A 454 13.10 -1.97 16.32
CA ASN A 454 13.30 -0.51 16.19
C ASN A 454 13.76 0.13 17.52
N SER A 455 13.69 -0.63 18.61
CA SER A 455 13.86 -0.14 19.96
C SER A 455 14.29 -1.25 20.91
N VAL A 456 14.85 -0.85 22.05
CA VAL A 456 15.27 -1.76 23.12
C VAL A 456 14.64 -1.33 24.43
N VAL A 457 14.10 -2.27 25.19
CA VAL A 457 13.60 -2.00 26.55
C VAL A 457 14.70 -2.29 27.55
N ILE A 458 14.96 -1.31 28.41
CA ILE A 458 15.84 -1.44 29.55
C ILE A 458 15.04 -1.24 30.83
N ASN A 459 15.47 -1.90 31.90
CA ASN A 459 14.97 -1.65 33.25
C ASN A 459 16.06 -0.93 34.04
N ILE A 460 15.73 0.24 34.57
CA ILE A 460 16.57 0.98 35.51
C ILE A 460 16.17 0.57 36.93
N ALA A 461 17.17 0.18 37.73
CA ALA A 461 16.99 -0.17 39.13
C ALA A 461 18.26 0.16 39.92
N ASN A 462 18.10 0.84 41.06
CA ASN A 462 19.19 1.17 41.99
C ASN A 462 20.40 1.86 41.29
N GLY A 463 20.13 2.79 40.38
CA GLY A 463 21.19 3.52 39.66
C GLY A 463 21.99 2.67 38.66
N THR A 464 21.49 1.50 38.29
CA THR A 464 22.02 0.65 37.21
C THR A 464 20.92 0.26 36.24
N PHE A 465 21.26 -0.41 35.14
CA PHE A 465 20.26 -0.95 34.22
C PHE A 465 20.56 -2.37 33.74
N THR A 466 19.49 -3.04 33.31
CA THR A 466 19.49 -4.32 32.59
C THR A 466 18.73 -4.18 31.27
N VAL A 467 19.12 -4.94 30.24
CA VAL A 467 18.38 -5.02 28.98
C VAL A 467 17.31 -6.10 29.14
N LYS A 468 16.04 -5.73 28.99
CA LYS A 468 14.90 -6.65 29.08
C LYS A 468 14.63 -7.38 27.77
N GLY A 469 14.86 -6.70 26.65
CA GLY A 469 14.69 -7.29 25.34
C GLY A 469 14.49 -6.25 24.24
N ASN A 470 14.51 -6.72 23.01
CA ASN A 470 14.27 -5.93 21.83
C ASN A 470 12.76 -5.83 21.57
N ARG A 471 12.30 -4.68 21.06
CA ARG A 471 10.92 -4.47 20.65
C ARG A 471 10.84 -4.02 19.21
N THR A 472 9.79 -4.51 18.55
CA THR A 472 9.41 -4.20 17.17
C THR A 472 8.14 -3.35 17.12
N ASN A 473 7.54 -3.06 18.29
CA ASN A 473 6.21 -2.48 18.31
C ASN A 473 6.24 -0.98 17.95
N TYR A 474 5.29 -0.53 17.12
CA TYR A 474 5.03 0.88 16.77
C TYR A 474 3.76 1.43 17.43
N ASP A 475 2.97 0.58 18.12
CA ASP A 475 1.70 0.94 18.77
C ASP A 475 1.83 2.05 19.83
N TRP A 476 3.05 2.31 20.32
CA TRP A 476 3.34 3.39 21.27
C TRP A 476 3.67 4.73 20.59
N VAL A 477 3.90 4.72 19.27
CA VAL A 477 4.25 5.89 18.44
C VAL A 477 3.06 6.41 17.66
N THR A 478 2.11 5.53 17.33
CA THR A 478 0.91 5.85 16.55
C THR A 478 -0.13 6.62 17.36
N ALA A 479 0.28 7.53 18.25
CA ALA A 479 -0.56 8.61 18.75
C ALA A 479 -0.90 9.63 17.63
N ILE A 480 -1.36 9.14 16.47
CA ILE A 480 -2.69 9.56 16.01
C ILE A 480 -3.60 9.09 17.13
N GLU A 481 -4.36 9.96 17.79
CA GLU A 481 -5.35 9.52 18.75
C GLU A 481 -6.35 8.57 18.06
N ALA A 482 -6.02 7.29 17.94
CA ALA A 482 -7.02 6.26 18.01
C ALA A 482 -7.61 6.45 19.41
N PRO A 483 -8.91 6.79 19.53
CA PRO A 483 -9.52 6.75 20.84
C PRO A 483 -9.19 5.38 21.39
N THR A 484 -8.53 5.35 22.55
CA THR A 484 -8.35 4.12 23.30
C THR A 484 -9.74 3.75 23.75
N VAL A 485 -10.47 3.09 22.85
CA VAL A 485 -11.75 2.49 23.13
C VAL A 485 -11.38 1.40 24.12
N SER A 486 -11.55 1.73 25.41
CA SER A 486 -11.34 0.78 26.48
C SER A 486 -12.12 -0.49 26.15
N ASP A 487 -11.73 -1.66 26.67
CA ASP A 487 -12.53 -2.87 26.51
C ASP A 487 -14.02 -2.65 26.92
N ALA A 488 -14.33 -1.62 27.72
CA ALA A 488 -15.70 -1.24 28.08
C ALA A 488 -16.45 -0.45 26.98
N GLU A 489 -15.74 0.19 26.05
CA GLU A 489 -16.31 0.99 24.95
C GLU A 489 -16.31 0.24 23.61
N ALA A 490 -15.58 -0.87 23.49
CA ALA A 490 -15.50 -1.66 22.25
C ALA A 490 -16.87 -2.24 21.90
N SER A 491 -17.24 -2.23 20.60
CA SER A 491 -18.50 -2.81 20.15
C SER A 491 -18.59 -4.27 20.54
N ILE A 492 -19.75 -4.70 21.04
CA ILE A 492 -20.03 -6.07 21.40
C ILE A 492 -20.48 -6.84 20.15
N SER A 493 -19.76 -7.89 19.81
CA SER A 493 -20.14 -8.85 18.77
C SER A 493 -20.62 -10.15 19.41
N VAL A 494 -21.74 -10.70 18.94
CA VAL A 494 -22.28 -11.97 19.43
C VAL A 494 -22.27 -13.00 18.32
N TYR A 495 -21.82 -14.20 18.65
CA TYR A 495 -21.73 -15.33 17.74
C TYR A 495 -22.53 -16.52 18.27
N ASP A 496 -23.04 -17.35 17.36
CA ASP A 496 -23.52 -18.69 17.70
C ASP A 496 -22.35 -19.66 17.93
N LEU A 497 -22.66 -20.91 18.30
CA LEU A 497 -21.63 -21.95 18.51
C LEU A 497 -20.94 -22.41 17.22
N GLN A 498 -21.51 -22.11 16.06
CA GLN A 498 -20.96 -22.43 14.75
C GLN A 498 -20.04 -21.30 14.25
N GLY A 499 -19.93 -20.19 14.99
CA GLY A 499 -19.07 -19.06 14.67
C GLY A 499 -19.73 -18.02 13.77
N HIS A 500 -21.03 -18.13 13.47
CA HIS A 500 -21.74 -17.09 12.71
C HIS A 500 -22.00 -15.88 13.61
N LYS A 501 -21.68 -14.69 13.11
CA LYS A 501 -21.98 -13.42 13.80
C LYS A 501 -23.48 -13.14 13.72
N LEU A 502 -24.14 -13.10 14.87
CA LEU A 502 -25.57 -12.85 15.00
C LEU A 502 -25.89 -11.35 15.09
N LEU A 503 -25.04 -10.57 15.79
CA LEU A 503 -25.21 -9.13 15.94
C LEU A 503 -23.89 -8.45 16.34
N GLN A 504 -23.78 -7.15 16.05
CA GLN A 504 -22.73 -6.27 16.54
C GLN A 504 -23.34 -4.93 16.94
N LEU A 505 -23.16 -4.50 18.19
CA LEU A 505 -23.72 -3.27 18.74
C LEU A 505 -22.68 -2.50 19.54
N PRO A 506 -22.80 -1.17 19.68
CA PRO A 506 -22.03 -0.42 20.67
C PRO A 506 -22.22 -1.01 22.08
N ALA A 507 -21.16 -1.02 22.91
CA ALA A 507 -21.19 -1.62 24.25
C ALA A 507 -22.38 -1.14 25.10
N ALA A 508 -22.66 0.16 25.07
CA ALA A 508 -23.74 0.78 25.83
C ALA A 508 -25.16 0.38 25.37
N ALA A 509 -25.30 -0.16 24.16
CA ALA A 509 -26.58 -0.54 23.57
C ALA A 509 -26.88 -2.06 23.68
N PHE A 510 -25.91 -2.86 24.11
CA PHE A 510 -26.05 -4.30 24.21
C PHE A 510 -26.59 -4.74 25.57
N SER A 511 -27.57 -5.65 25.56
CA SER A 511 -28.06 -6.36 26.73
C SER A 511 -28.24 -7.84 26.44
N ILE A 512 -27.83 -8.70 27.37
CA ILE A 512 -28.03 -10.17 27.27
C ILE A 512 -29.51 -10.53 27.06
N SER A 513 -30.43 -9.68 27.51
CA SER A 513 -31.88 -9.85 27.33
C SER A 513 -32.32 -9.88 25.85
N GLN A 514 -31.54 -9.26 24.95
CA GLN A 514 -31.80 -9.22 23.51
C GLN A 514 -31.46 -10.53 22.79
N LEU A 515 -30.71 -11.44 23.44
CA LEU A 515 -30.40 -12.75 22.89
C LEU A 515 -31.63 -13.67 22.94
N PRO A 516 -31.77 -14.61 21.99
CA PRO A 516 -32.79 -15.64 22.07
C PRO A 516 -32.80 -16.36 23.43
N THR A 517 -33.98 -16.74 23.90
CA THR A 517 -34.15 -17.32 25.24
C THR A 517 -33.50 -18.69 25.40
N HIS A 518 -33.15 -19.37 24.30
CA HIS A 518 -32.51 -20.68 24.30
C HIS A 518 -31.30 -20.66 23.38
N GLY A 519 -30.13 -21.01 23.89
CA GLY A 519 -28.92 -21.15 23.08
C GLY A 519 -27.62 -20.87 23.82
N ILE A 520 -26.50 -21.16 23.16
CA ILE A 520 -25.16 -20.82 23.63
C ILE A 520 -24.59 -19.77 22.71
N PHE A 521 -24.16 -18.65 23.30
CA PHE A 521 -23.68 -17.48 22.60
C PHE A 521 -22.25 -17.14 23.05
N ILE A 522 -21.42 -16.75 22.11
CA ILE A 522 -20.08 -16.22 22.38
C ILE A 522 -20.13 -14.71 22.18
N ILE A 523 -19.93 -13.96 23.25
CA ILE A 523 -19.94 -12.50 23.26
C ILE A 523 -18.49 -12.03 23.28
N LYS A 524 -18.08 -11.25 22.29
CA LYS A 524 -16.76 -10.63 22.21
C LYS A 524 -16.86 -9.12 22.38
N GLN A 525 -16.01 -8.56 23.23
CA GLN A 525 -15.87 -7.13 23.45
C GLN A 525 -14.38 -6.80 23.56
N GLY A 526 -13.82 -6.16 22.53
CA GLY A 526 -12.37 -5.98 22.42
C GLY A 526 -11.65 -7.34 22.50
N THR A 527 -10.75 -7.49 23.48
CA THR A 527 -10.02 -8.75 23.70
C THR A 527 -10.77 -9.76 24.59
N LYS A 528 -11.86 -9.35 25.24
CA LYS A 528 -12.63 -10.19 26.17
C LYS A 528 -13.62 -11.07 25.43
N THR A 529 -13.67 -12.34 25.81
CA THR A 529 -14.65 -13.31 25.31
C THR A 529 -15.43 -13.89 26.47
N THR A 530 -16.76 -13.80 26.40
CA THR A 530 -17.68 -14.35 27.42
C THR A 530 -18.63 -15.34 26.76
N LYS A 531 -18.74 -16.55 27.32
CA LYS A 531 -19.74 -17.53 26.92
C LYS A 531 -21.00 -17.32 27.76
N VAL A 532 -22.14 -17.15 27.11
CA VAL A 532 -23.45 -17.03 27.77
C VAL A 532 -24.32 -18.19 27.32
N VAL A 533 -24.97 -18.83 28.28
CA VAL A 533 -25.98 -19.88 28.05
C VAL A 533 -27.31 -19.30 28.50
N ARG A 534 -28.28 -19.23 27.58
CA ARG A 534 -29.64 -18.79 27.87
C ARG A 534 -30.62 -19.94 27.78
#